data_AF-A0A4Q9DL85-F1
#
_entry.id   AF-A0A4Q9DL85-F1
#
_cell.length_a   1.000
_cell.length_b   1.000
_cell.length_c   1.000
_cell.angle_alpha   90.00
_cell.angle_beta   90.00
_cell.angle_gamma   90.00
#
_symmetry.space_group_name_H-M   'P 1'
#
loop_
_entity.id
_entity.type
_entity.pdbx_description
1 polymer ?
#
loop_
_entity_poly.entity_id
_entity_poly.type
_entity_poly.pdbx_seq_one_letter_code
_entity_poly.pdbx_strand_id
1 'polypeptide(L)'
;MLKKAVLVVGLLCLPLSSIADAHPGRTDANGGHTCRTNCEKWGLKYGEYHYHNGGSTSGSTSGSGSKASPSSIQTDLSPKEKIPEGTVKVKLPSYKIFINKQQVLNASSKYPIFEYKDITYIPMTWNYTQALGIENKWDPEIGLIIRKTDNKAAKLNADPGIPASQLYAKLPDFNVFINDAWVDNSQEEYPILVLNDITYFPLTWQYAVEELGLTTKLDNDSFYISK
;
A
#
# COMPACT_ATOMS: atom_id res chain seq x y z
N MET A 1 29.38 50.40 -51.23
CA MET A 1 28.95 49.50 -50.13
C MET A 1 29.56 50.04 -48.83
N LEU A 2 28.74 50.57 -47.92
CA LEU A 2 29.22 51.17 -46.66
C LEU A 2 28.46 50.51 -45.49
N LYS A 3 29.20 49.81 -44.63
CA LYS A 3 28.64 49.08 -43.47
C LYS A 3 28.38 50.06 -42.33
N LYS A 4 27.13 50.09 -41.86
CA LYS A 4 26.68 50.84 -40.69
C LYS A 4 27.11 50.10 -39.41
N ALA A 5 27.59 50.84 -38.43
CA ALA A 5 27.61 50.39 -37.04
C ALA A 5 27.28 51.58 -36.14
N VAL A 6 26.02 51.64 -35.71
CA VAL A 6 25.55 52.55 -34.65
C VAL A 6 25.38 51.67 -33.41
N LEU A 7 26.13 51.98 -32.36
CA LEU A 7 26.10 51.27 -31.09
C LEU A 7 25.31 52.12 -30.08
N VAL A 8 24.05 51.76 -29.85
CA VAL A 8 23.22 52.34 -28.78
C VAL A 8 23.30 51.41 -27.58
N VAL A 9 23.96 51.89 -26.52
CA VAL A 9 23.92 51.29 -25.18
C VAL A 9 22.56 51.64 -24.58
N GLY A 10 21.68 50.64 -24.49
CA GLY A 10 20.40 50.71 -23.79
C GLY A 10 20.46 49.86 -22.52
N LEU A 11 20.53 50.54 -21.38
CA LEU A 11 20.53 49.98 -20.03
C LEU A 11 19.27 49.13 -19.79
N LEU A 12 19.42 47.81 -19.81
CA LEU A 12 18.35 46.84 -19.60
C LEU A 12 18.20 46.55 -18.09
N CYS A 13 17.37 47.34 -17.40
CA CYS A 13 16.86 47.00 -16.06
C CYS A 13 15.84 45.85 -16.19
N LEU A 14 16.29 44.62 -16.00
CA LEU A 14 15.43 43.44 -15.86
C LEU A 14 14.90 43.35 -14.42
N PRO A 15 13.58 43.22 -14.19
CA PRO A 15 13.07 42.86 -12.89
C PRO A 15 13.43 41.40 -12.62
N LEU A 16 14.06 41.14 -11.48
CA LEU A 16 14.21 39.79 -10.95
C LEU A 16 12.82 39.27 -10.57
N SER A 17 12.15 38.62 -11.52
CA SER A 17 10.96 37.83 -11.24
C SER A 17 11.35 36.73 -10.26
N SER A 18 10.86 36.85 -9.02
CA SER A 18 10.90 35.75 -8.07
C SER A 18 10.08 34.61 -8.65
N ILE A 19 10.74 33.51 -9.00
CA ILE A 19 10.08 32.26 -9.36
C ILE A 19 9.43 31.70 -8.09
N ALA A 20 8.12 31.91 -7.95
CA ALA A 20 7.32 31.12 -7.02
C ALA A 20 7.06 29.77 -7.69
N ASP A 21 7.77 28.72 -7.25
CA ASP A 21 7.51 27.34 -7.65
C ASP A 21 6.16 26.89 -7.06
N ALA A 22 5.06 27.23 -7.74
CA ALA A 22 3.77 26.59 -7.49
C ALA A 22 3.86 25.14 -7.98
N HIS A 23 3.73 24.16 -7.07
CA HIS A 23 3.84 22.74 -7.41
C HIS A 23 2.78 22.31 -8.43
N PRO A 24 3.12 21.37 -9.32
CA PRO A 24 2.17 20.79 -10.26
C PRO A 24 1.17 19.89 -9.52
N GLY A 25 -0.02 20.42 -9.24
CA GLY A 25 -1.12 19.64 -8.67
C GLY A 25 -2.32 20.53 -8.34
N ARG A 26 -3.53 20.12 -8.74
CA ARG A 26 -4.75 20.78 -8.29
C ARG A 26 -5.00 20.39 -6.83
N THR A 27 -5.18 21.40 -5.98
CA THR A 27 -5.68 21.24 -4.62
C THR A 27 -7.12 20.70 -4.65
N ASP A 28 -7.48 19.81 -3.73
CA ASP A 28 -8.85 19.33 -3.58
C ASP A 28 -9.76 20.37 -2.89
N ALA A 29 -11.03 20.00 -2.69
CA ALA A 29 -12.03 20.86 -2.08
C ALA A 29 -11.70 21.29 -0.63
N ASN A 30 -10.78 20.58 0.06
CA ASN A 30 -10.39 20.84 1.44
C ASN A 30 -9.11 21.68 1.55
N GLY A 31 -8.52 22.11 0.43
CA GLY A 31 -7.32 22.95 0.46
C GLY A 31 -6.00 22.16 0.59
N GLY A 32 -6.03 20.83 0.44
CA GLY A 32 -4.83 19.99 0.43
C GLY A 32 -4.63 19.20 -0.87
N HIS A 33 -3.52 18.46 -0.95
CA HIS A 33 -3.26 17.52 -2.04
C HIS A 33 -2.30 16.41 -1.62
N THR A 34 -2.37 15.28 -2.34
CA THR A 34 -1.38 14.21 -2.25
C THR A 34 -0.20 14.48 -3.17
N CYS A 35 1.02 14.49 -2.63
CA CYS A 35 2.22 14.61 -3.43
C CYS A 35 2.48 13.35 -4.27
N ARG A 36 2.63 13.52 -5.59
CA ARG A 36 2.87 12.42 -6.55
C ARG A 36 4.07 12.62 -7.46
N THR A 37 4.70 13.79 -7.46
CA THR A 37 5.90 14.05 -8.26
C THR A 37 6.86 14.91 -7.46
N ASN A 38 8.15 14.56 -7.50
CA ASN A 38 9.24 15.31 -6.86
C ASN A 38 9.04 15.59 -5.35
N CYS A 39 8.37 14.71 -4.60
CA CYS A 39 8.02 14.93 -3.19
C CYS A 39 9.23 15.14 -2.28
N GLU A 40 10.31 14.40 -2.53
CA GLU A 40 11.55 14.51 -1.77
C GLU A 40 12.18 15.90 -1.88
N LYS A 41 12.00 16.59 -3.02
CA LYS A 41 12.48 17.98 -3.21
C LYS A 41 11.83 18.94 -2.21
N TRP A 42 10.67 18.57 -1.68
CA TRP A 42 9.86 19.38 -0.77
C TRP A 42 9.82 18.81 0.64
N GLY A 43 10.70 17.84 0.96
CA GLY A 43 10.78 17.21 2.27
C GLY A 43 9.59 16.31 2.60
N LEU A 44 8.86 15.85 1.58
CA LEU A 44 7.68 15.01 1.71
C LEU A 44 7.93 13.62 1.11
N LYS A 45 7.24 12.61 1.61
CA LYS A 45 7.25 11.27 1.02
C LYS A 45 6.30 11.19 -0.17
N TYR A 46 6.61 10.31 -1.12
CA TYR A 46 5.69 9.99 -2.21
C TYR A 46 4.37 9.46 -1.65
N GLY A 47 3.25 10.03 -2.07
CA GLY A 47 1.92 9.67 -1.56
C GLY A 47 1.50 10.38 -0.27
N GLU A 48 2.32 11.26 0.30
CA GLU A 48 1.98 12.05 1.47
C GLU A 48 0.98 13.17 1.12
N TYR A 49 -0.02 13.40 1.98
CA TYR A 49 -1.04 14.44 1.79
C TYR A 49 -0.78 15.64 2.72
N HIS A 50 -0.77 16.86 2.18
CA HIS A 50 -0.53 18.08 2.97
C HIS A 50 -1.41 19.26 2.53
N TYR A 51 -1.56 20.25 3.42
CA TYR A 51 -2.41 21.44 3.23
C TYR A 51 -1.60 22.68 2.89
N HIS A 52 -2.16 23.55 2.03
CA HIS A 52 -1.55 24.83 1.62
C HIS A 52 -2.15 26.05 2.33
N ASN A 53 -2.70 25.88 3.53
CA ASN A 53 -3.24 27.03 4.27
C ASN A 53 -2.09 27.88 4.84
N GLY A 54 -1.82 29.00 4.16
CA GLY A 54 -0.80 29.96 4.54
C GLY A 54 -1.02 30.49 5.96
N GLY A 55 -0.19 30.02 6.88
CA GLY A 55 -0.16 30.45 8.27
C GLY A 55 0.99 29.75 9.00
N SER A 56 2.17 30.34 8.94
CA SER A 56 3.40 29.91 9.61
C SER A 56 3.17 29.56 11.08
N THR A 57 3.72 28.44 11.55
CA THR A 57 4.27 28.36 12.91
C THR A 57 5.54 27.51 12.92
N SER A 58 6.66 28.20 12.76
CA SER A 58 7.98 27.77 13.22
C SER A 58 8.01 27.75 14.76
N GLY A 59 8.60 26.72 15.35
CA GLY A 59 8.73 26.58 16.80
C GLY A 59 9.81 27.48 17.40
N SER A 60 9.69 27.79 18.70
CA SER A 60 10.61 27.33 19.77
C SER A 60 10.46 28.13 21.08
N THR A 61 10.43 27.39 22.19
CA THR A 61 10.95 27.69 23.56
C THR A 61 10.47 28.87 24.43
N SER A 62 10.05 28.48 25.64
CA SER A 62 10.39 29.00 26.99
C SER A 62 9.31 29.73 27.81
N GLY A 63 9.14 29.28 29.08
CA GLY A 63 8.97 30.17 30.23
C GLY A 63 7.59 30.26 30.90
N SER A 64 7.38 29.39 31.91
CA SER A 64 6.56 29.49 33.13
C SER A 64 5.54 30.62 33.35
N GLY A 65 4.33 30.23 33.77
CA GLY A 65 3.35 31.09 34.45
C GLY A 65 2.12 30.32 34.93
N SER A 66 2.16 29.80 36.15
CA SER A 66 1.18 28.92 36.79
C SER A 66 -0.24 29.52 36.92
N LYS A 67 -1.27 28.68 36.74
CA LYS A 67 -2.42 28.60 37.66
C LYS A 67 -3.18 27.28 37.44
N ALA A 68 -3.35 26.56 38.54
CA ALA A 68 -3.86 25.20 38.62
C ALA A 68 -5.35 25.09 38.26
N SER A 69 -5.69 23.98 37.59
CA SER A 69 -7.02 23.37 37.62
C SER A 69 -6.79 21.85 37.58
N PRO A 70 -7.47 21.03 38.41
CA PRO A 70 -7.11 19.63 38.59
C PRO A 70 -7.57 18.83 37.38
N SER A 71 -6.68 18.64 36.40
CA SER A 71 -6.91 17.72 35.29
C SER A 71 -6.43 16.34 35.73
N SER A 72 -7.39 15.44 35.89
CA SER A 72 -7.20 14.01 36.12
C SER A 72 -6.06 13.45 35.28
N ILE A 73 -5.02 12.95 35.95
CA ILE A 73 -4.10 11.98 35.37
C ILE A 73 -4.93 10.71 35.16
N GLN A 74 -5.57 10.60 33.99
CA GLN A 74 -5.90 9.29 33.46
C GLN A 74 -4.61 8.74 32.88
N THR A 75 -3.91 7.99 33.71
CA THR A 75 -2.98 6.96 33.26
C THR A 75 -3.80 6.04 32.35
N ASP A 76 -3.65 6.18 31.04
CA ASP A 76 -4.20 5.26 30.05
C ASP A 76 -3.49 3.91 30.23
N LEU A 77 -4.03 3.12 31.15
CA LEU A 77 -3.64 1.75 31.44
C LEU A 77 -4.44 0.77 30.56
N SER A 78 -4.72 1.12 29.32
CA SER A 78 -5.19 0.15 28.33
C SER A 78 -4.04 -0.82 28.03
N PRO A 79 -4.21 -2.15 28.26
CA PRO A 79 -3.18 -3.12 27.90
C PRO A 79 -2.84 -3.01 26.41
N LYS A 80 -1.65 -2.50 26.09
CA LYS A 80 -1.16 -2.45 24.72
C LYS A 80 -0.84 -3.88 24.29
N GLU A 81 -1.60 -4.38 23.31
CA GLU A 81 -1.40 -5.72 22.74
C GLU A 81 0.07 -5.90 22.30
N LYS A 82 0.72 -6.96 22.79
CA LYS A 82 2.11 -7.28 22.45
C LYS A 82 2.13 -8.12 21.17
N ILE A 83 2.56 -7.50 20.07
CA ILE A 83 2.79 -8.20 18.80
C ILE A 83 4.08 -9.03 18.93
N PRO A 84 4.08 -10.33 18.57
CA PRO A 84 5.29 -11.16 18.59
C PRO A 84 6.40 -10.60 17.68
N GLU A 85 7.65 -10.74 18.12
CA GLU A 85 8.82 -10.35 17.32
C GLU A 85 8.86 -11.11 15.98
N GLY A 86 9.28 -10.43 14.92
CA GLY A 86 9.30 -11.00 13.56
C GLY A 86 7.93 -11.16 12.90
N THR A 87 6.85 -10.65 13.52
CA THR A 87 5.50 -10.68 12.95
C THR A 87 4.94 -9.28 12.73
N VAL A 88 3.97 -9.19 11.82
CA VAL A 88 3.17 -8.00 11.55
C VAL A 88 1.70 -8.30 11.82
N LYS A 89 0.98 -7.34 12.40
CA LYS A 89 -0.46 -7.45 12.60
C LYS A 89 -1.19 -7.08 11.30
N VAL A 90 -2.09 -7.96 10.87
CA VAL A 90 -2.94 -7.74 9.70
C VAL A 90 -4.40 -7.57 10.13
N LYS A 91 -5.22 -6.94 9.28
CA LYS A 91 -6.63 -6.65 9.59
C LYS A 91 -7.55 -7.37 8.61
N LEU A 92 -8.78 -7.68 9.04
CA LEU A 92 -9.79 -8.12 8.07
C LEU A 92 -10.26 -6.90 7.25
N PRO A 93 -10.50 -7.05 5.94
CA PRO A 93 -10.99 -5.96 5.11
C PRO A 93 -12.39 -5.54 5.55
N SER A 94 -12.65 -4.23 5.57
CA SER A 94 -13.97 -3.68 5.87
C SER A 94 -14.91 -3.67 4.66
N TYR A 95 -14.38 -3.92 3.47
CA TYR A 95 -15.11 -4.01 2.21
C TYR A 95 -15.44 -5.44 1.80
N LYS A 96 -16.41 -5.58 0.90
CA LYS A 96 -16.79 -6.88 0.31
C LYS A 96 -15.75 -7.31 -0.70
N ILE A 97 -15.49 -8.61 -0.80
CA ILE A 97 -14.56 -9.17 -1.78
C ILE A 97 -15.29 -10.14 -2.69
N PHE A 98 -15.04 -10.03 -3.99
CA PHE A 98 -15.62 -10.87 -5.01
C PHE A 98 -14.52 -11.53 -5.85
N ILE A 99 -14.52 -12.86 -5.90
CA ILE A 99 -13.65 -13.65 -6.77
C ILE A 99 -14.52 -14.26 -7.86
N ASN A 100 -14.25 -13.93 -9.13
CA ASN A 100 -15.06 -14.37 -10.28
C ASN A 100 -16.57 -14.10 -10.08
N LYS A 101 -16.91 -12.91 -9.56
CA LYS A 101 -18.29 -12.48 -9.21
C LYS A 101 -18.91 -13.20 -8.01
N GLN A 102 -18.25 -14.18 -7.40
CA GLN A 102 -18.70 -14.81 -6.17
C GLN A 102 -18.19 -14.05 -4.95
N GLN A 103 -19.10 -13.64 -4.06
CA GLN A 103 -18.71 -12.98 -2.80
C GLN A 103 -18.00 -13.96 -1.87
N VAL A 104 -16.87 -13.51 -1.29
CA VAL A 104 -16.13 -14.24 -0.26
C VAL A 104 -16.64 -13.85 1.13
N LEU A 105 -16.84 -14.84 1.99
CA LEU A 105 -17.26 -14.67 3.37
C LEU A 105 -16.11 -15.01 4.32
N ASN A 106 -15.33 -13.99 4.71
CA ASN A 106 -14.17 -14.18 5.60
C ASN A 106 -14.54 -14.81 6.96
N ALA A 107 -15.70 -14.48 7.52
CA ALA A 107 -16.14 -14.99 8.82
C ALA A 107 -16.32 -16.52 8.86
N SER A 108 -16.52 -17.15 7.70
CA SER A 108 -16.70 -18.60 7.56
C SER A 108 -15.54 -19.27 6.80
N SER A 109 -14.40 -18.58 6.67
CA SER A 109 -13.21 -19.10 6.00
C SER A 109 -12.14 -19.45 7.03
N LYS A 110 -11.57 -20.67 6.93
CA LYS A 110 -10.39 -21.06 7.72
C LYS A 110 -9.20 -20.13 7.44
N TYR A 111 -9.07 -19.69 6.19
CA TYR A 111 -8.02 -18.79 5.72
C TYR A 111 -8.69 -17.52 5.20
N PRO A 112 -8.95 -16.52 6.07
CA PRO A 112 -9.59 -15.28 5.64
C PRO A 112 -8.65 -14.49 4.74
N ILE A 113 -9.22 -13.75 3.79
CA ILE A 113 -8.50 -12.66 3.10
C ILE A 113 -8.27 -11.55 4.13
N PHE A 114 -7.08 -10.96 4.15
CA PHE A 114 -6.75 -9.86 5.05
C PHE A 114 -6.22 -8.64 4.30
N GLU A 115 -6.04 -7.52 4.99
CA GLU A 115 -5.29 -6.37 4.52
C GLU A 115 -4.03 -6.16 5.33
N TYR A 116 -2.97 -5.73 4.65
CA TYR A 116 -1.76 -5.21 5.24
C TYR A 116 -1.32 -3.98 4.44
N LYS A 117 -1.08 -2.87 5.13
CA LYS A 117 -0.80 -1.55 4.51
C LYS A 117 -1.81 -1.19 3.40
N ASP A 118 -3.09 -1.43 3.66
CA ASP A 118 -4.21 -1.13 2.75
C ASP A 118 -4.16 -1.86 1.39
N ILE A 119 -3.36 -2.93 1.29
CA ILE A 119 -3.39 -3.89 0.18
C ILE A 119 -4.12 -5.16 0.62
N THR A 120 -4.99 -5.67 -0.26
CA THR A 120 -5.66 -6.97 -0.09
C THR A 120 -4.69 -8.12 -0.28
N TYR A 121 -4.70 -9.08 0.63
CA TYR A 121 -3.88 -10.28 0.58
C TYR A 121 -4.75 -11.53 0.50
N ILE A 122 -4.54 -12.33 -0.55
CA ILE A 122 -5.30 -13.55 -0.78
C ILE A 122 -4.47 -14.80 -0.42
N PRO A 123 -5.08 -15.82 0.20
CA PRO A 123 -4.38 -17.03 0.53
C PRO A 123 -4.08 -17.84 -0.74
N MET A 124 -2.85 -18.32 -0.90
CA MET A 124 -2.42 -19.19 -1.99
C MET A 124 -2.79 -20.66 -1.76
N THR A 125 -4.00 -20.92 -1.24
CA THR A 125 -4.52 -22.30 -1.14
C THR A 125 -4.93 -22.80 -2.52
N TRP A 126 -5.01 -24.13 -2.66
CA TRP A 126 -5.49 -24.78 -3.87
C TRP A 126 -6.82 -24.18 -4.37
N ASN A 127 -7.79 -23.98 -3.48
CA ASN A 127 -9.11 -23.49 -3.87
C ASN A 127 -9.08 -22.07 -4.45
N TYR A 128 -8.23 -21.20 -3.90
CA TYR A 128 -8.07 -19.83 -4.40
C TYR A 128 -7.27 -19.79 -5.71
N THR A 129 -6.19 -20.56 -5.84
CA THR A 129 -5.39 -20.58 -7.07
C THR A 129 -6.16 -21.20 -8.24
N GLN A 130 -6.95 -22.25 -8.01
CA GLN A 130 -7.86 -22.79 -9.03
C GLN A 130 -8.94 -21.78 -9.44
N ALA A 131 -9.52 -21.05 -8.48
CA ALA A 131 -10.48 -19.99 -8.79
C ALA A 131 -9.83 -18.91 -9.67
N LEU A 132 -8.58 -18.55 -9.43
CA LEU A 132 -7.87 -17.54 -10.21
C LEU A 132 -7.17 -18.09 -11.45
N GLY A 133 -7.27 -19.40 -11.72
CA GLY A 133 -6.56 -20.04 -12.83
C GLY A 133 -5.04 -19.83 -12.79
N ILE A 134 -4.46 -19.88 -11.59
CA ILE A 134 -3.03 -19.72 -11.36
C ILE A 134 -2.46 -21.07 -10.89
N GLU A 135 -1.24 -21.38 -11.30
CA GLU A 135 -0.54 -22.56 -10.79
C GLU A 135 0.11 -22.25 -9.44
N ASN A 136 -0.04 -23.15 -8.46
CA ASN A 136 0.82 -23.19 -7.29
C ASN A 136 1.58 -24.52 -7.23
N LYS A 137 2.90 -24.45 -7.09
CA LYS A 137 3.75 -25.62 -6.91
C LYS A 137 4.63 -25.39 -5.69
N TRP A 138 4.62 -26.36 -4.79
CA TRP A 138 5.57 -26.43 -3.68
C TRP A 138 6.68 -27.41 -4.03
N ASP A 139 7.91 -27.00 -3.76
CA ASP A 139 9.09 -27.83 -3.84
C ASP A 139 9.88 -27.69 -2.52
N PRO A 140 10.23 -28.78 -1.83
CA PRO A 140 10.89 -28.71 -0.53
C PRO A 140 12.34 -28.21 -0.61
N GLU A 141 13.00 -28.28 -1.77
CA GLU A 141 14.37 -27.82 -1.96
C GLU A 141 14.40 -26.39 -2.52
N ILE A 142 13.45 -26.07 -3.40
CA ILE A 142 13.42 -24.78 -4.10
C ILE A 142 12.55 -23.75 -3.36
N GLY A 143 11.35 -24.13 -2.92
CA GLY A 143 10.36 -23.25 -2.30
C GLY A 143 9.03 -23.20 -3.07
N LEU A 144 8.27 -22.10 -2.88
CA LEU A 144 6.98 -21.89 -3.52
C LEU A 144 7.15 -21.28 -4.91
N ILE A 145 6.48 -21.85 -5.90
CA ILE A 145 6.44 -21.33 -7.26
C ILE A 145 4.99 -21.04 -7.65
N ILE A 146 4.73 -19.82 -8.10
CA ILE A 146 3.44 -19.36 -8.60
C ILE A 146 3.61 -18.94 -10.05
N ARG A 147 2.71 -19.40 -10.94
CA ARG A 147 2.78 -19.04 -12.36
C ARG A 147 1.43 -18.59 -12.91
N LYS A 148 1.48 -17.60 -13.78
CA LYS A 148 0.40 -17.33 -14.72
C LYS A 148 0.19 -18.55 -15.60
N THR A 149 -1.06 -18.86 -15.90
CA THR A 149 -1.42 -19.95 -16.81
C THR A 149 -2.52 -19.51 -17.77
N ASP A 150 -2.82 -20.32 -18.79
CA ASP A 150 -4.02 -20.17 -19.63
C ASP A 150 -5.21 -21.01 -19.13
N ASN A 151 -5.09 -21.64 -17.95
CA ASN A 151 -6.16 -22.46 -17.39
C ASN A 151 -7.41 -21.63 -17.11
N LYS A 152 -8.58 -22.21 -17.34
CA LYS A 152 -9.85 -21.54 -17.02
C LYS A 152 -10.00 -21.39 -15.50
N ALA A 153 -10.52 -20.24 -15.08
CA ALA A 153 -10.92 -20.01 -13.71
C ALA A 153 -12.00 -21.02 -13.27
N ALA A 154 -11.81 -21.63 -12.11
CA ALA A 154 -12.81 -22.47 -11.46
C ALA A 154 -13.77 -21.64 -10.60
N LYS A 155 -14.85 -22.27 -10.15
CA LYS A 155 -15.68 -21.71 -9.07
C LYS A 155 -14.90 -21.78 -7.76
N LEU A 156 -14.93 -20.71 -6.97
CA LEU A 156 -14.32 -20.69 -5.65
C LEU A 156 -15.11 -21.57 -4.68
N ASN A 157 -14.44 -22.58 -4.13
CA ASN A 157 -14.92 -23.36 -2.99
C ASN A 157 -14.04 -23.00 -1.78
N ALA A 158 -14.36 -21.92 -1.08
CA ALA A 158 -13.54 -21.44 0.03
C ALA A 158 -13.41 -22.51 1.13
N ASP A 159 -12.23 -22.58 1.75
CA ASP A 159 -11.92 -23.52 2.83
C ASP A 159 -12.79 -23.21 4.06
N PRO A 160 -13.80 -24.04 4.40
CA PRO A 160 -14.73 -23.71 5.48
C PRO A 160 -14.00 -23.77 6.83
N GLY A 161 -14.30 -22.81 7.69
CA GLY A 161 -13.73 -22.77 9.03
C GLY A 161 -13.94 -21.43 9.71
N ILE A 162 -13.30 -21.25 10.85
CA ILE A 162 -13.29 -19.99 11.58
C ILE A 162 -11.88 -19.40 11.47
N PRO A 163 -11.75 -18.11 11.15
CA PRO A 163 -10.47 -17.41 11.21
C PRO A 163 -9.77 -17.58 12.56
N ALA A 164 -8.44 -17.63 12.55
CA ALA A 164 -7.68 -17.54 13.78
C ALA A 164 -8.01 -16.24 14.52
N SER A 165 -8.08 -16.30 15.85
CA SER A 165 -8.31 -15.13 16.69
C SER A 165 -7.16 -14.12 16.62
N GLN A 166 -5.95 -14.60 16.34
CA GLN A 166 -4.76 -13.79 16.15
C GLN A 166 -4.36 -13.77 14.67
N LEU A 167 -4.25 -12.57 14.11
CA LEU A 167 -3.87 -12.33 12.73
C LEU A 167 -2.47 -11.70 12.69
N TYR A 168 -1.47 -12.49 13.10
CA TYR A 168 -0.06 -12.12 13.04
C TYR A 168 0.62 -12.89 11.92
N ALA A 169 0.99 -12.17 10.87
CA ALA A 169 1.67 -12.74 9.73
C ALA A 169 3.19 -12.52 9.83
N LYS A 170 3.98 -13.38 9.22
CA LYS A 170 5.45 -13.26 9.15
C LYS A 170 5.94 -13.29 7.71
N LEU A 171 7.19 -12.93 7.48
CA LEU A 171 7.85 -13.22 6.21
C LEU A 171 8.00 -14.76 6.05
N PRO A 172 7.89 -15.30 4.83
CA PRO A 172 8.22 -16.69 4.55
C PRO A 172 9.69 -16.96 4.90
N ASP A 173 9.95 -18.16 5.42
CA ASP A 173 11.28 -18.72 5.70
C ASP A 173 11.77 -19.61 4.54
N PHE A 174 11.13 -19.50 3.38
CA PHE A 174 11.40 -20.21 2.14
C PHE A 174 11.40 -19.25 0.94
N ASN A 175 12.00 -19.66 -0.17
CA ASN A 175 12.00 -18.85 -1.38
C ASN A 175 10.61 -18.85 -2.04
N VAL A 176 10.26 -17.72 -2.66
CA VAL A 176 9.07 -17.61 -3.51
C VAL A 176 9.49 -17.16 -4.90
N PHE A 177 8.90 -17.80 -5.92
CA PHE A 177 9.14 -17.52 -7.33
C PHE A 177 7.84 -17.19 -8.02
N ILE A 178 7.81 -16.10 -8.80
CA ILE A 178 6.69 -15.68 -9.63
C ILE A 178 7.12 -15.73 -11.08
N ASN A 179 6.43 -16.52 -11.89
CA ASN A 179 6.81 -16.74 -13.29
C ASN A 179 8.30 -17.12 -13.45
N ASP A 180 8.77 -18.00 -12.55
CA ASP A 180 10.17 -18.47 -12.46
C ASP A 180 11.21 -17.43 -12.03
N ALA A 181 10.80 -16.19 -11.75
CA ALA A 181 11.67 -15.15 -11.17
C ALA A 181 11.63 -15.22 -9.64
N TRP A 182 12.80 -15.24 -9.01
CA TRP A 182 12.93 -15.17 -7.55
C TRP A 182 12.48 -13.80 -7.03
N VAL A 183 11.72 -13.80 -5.94
CA VAL A 183 11.26 -12.58 -5.26
C VAL A 183 12.13 -12.30 -4.04
N ASP A 184 12.83 -11.16 -4.03
CA ASP A 184 13.49 -10.65 -2.83
C ASP A 184 12.48 -9.98 -1.91
N ASN A 185 11.81 -10.80 -1.09
CA ASN A 185 10.73 -10.36 -0.23
C ASN A 185 11.17 -9.33 0.84
N SER A 186 12.48 -9.15 1.07
CA SER A 186 13.00 -8.18 2.03
C SER A 186 12.98 -6.74 1.51
N GLN A 187 12.94 -6.56 0.18
CA GLN A 187 12.93 -5.26 -0.48
C GLN A 187 11.52 -4.80 -0.88
N GLU A 188 10.53 -5.68 -0.74
CA GLU A 188 9.16 -5.40 -1.14
C GLU A 188 8.44 -4.51 -0.11
N GLU A 189 7.81 -3.44 -0.58
CA GLU A 189 6.97 -2.58 0.27
C GLU A 189 5.76 -3.37 0.83
N TYR A 190 5.20 -4.23 -0.02
CA TYR A 190 4.11 -5.15 0.25
C TYR A 190 4.65 -6.58 0.09
N PRO A 191 5.38 -7.08 1.10
CA PRO A 191 5.98 -8.41 1.01
C PRO A 191 4.90 -9.48 1.00
N ILE A 192 5.21 -10.63 0.43
CA ILE A 192 4.49 -11.88 0.61
C ILE A 192 4.54 -12.27 2.09
N LEU A 193 3.42 -12.70 2.63
CA LEU A 193 3.25 -12.97 4.05
C LEU A 193 2.81 -14.41 4.30
N VAL A 194 3.16 -14.97 5.45
CA VAL A 194 2.70 -16.27 5.92
C VAL A 194 1.90 -16.09 7.19
N LEU A 195 0.67 -16.62 7.21
CA LEU A 195 -0.22 -16.63 8.37
C LEU A 195 -0.77 -18.05 8.53
N ASN A 196 -0.53 -18.67 9.69
CA ASN A 196 -0.95 -20.05 9.99
C ASN A 196 -0.54 -21.05 8.90
N ASP A 197 0.73 -21.02 8.52
CA ASP A 197 1.34 -21.89 7.49
C ASP A 197 0.78 -21.74 6.07
N ILE A 198 -0.07 -20.73 5.83
CA ILE A 198 -0.56 -20.38 4.51
C ILE A 198 0.16 -19.13 4.01
N THR A 199 0.64 -19.21 2.77
CA THR A 199 1.22 -18.06 2.06
C THR A 199 0.11 -17.18 1.53
N TYR A 200 0.26 -15.87 1.72
CA TYR A 200 -0.67 -14.83 1.32
C TYR A 200 -0.01 -13.88 0.35
N PHE A 201 -0.67 -13.71 -0.80
CA PHE A 201 -0.15 -12.93 -1.90
C PHE A 201 -0.78 -11.53 -1.93
N PRO A 202 0.05 -10.47 -1.98
CA PRO A 202 -0.44 -9.11 -2.09
C PRO A 202 -1.02 -8.85 -3.48
N LEU A 203 -2.24 -8.33 -3.54
CA LEU A 203 -2.90 -7.95 -4.79
C LEU A 203 -2.49 -6.56 -5.25
N THR A 204 -1.18 -6.33 -5.35
CA THR A 204 -0.64 -5.13 -6.02
C THR A 204 -0.90 -5.22 -7.53
N TRP A 205 -0.84 -4.07 -8.21
CA TRP A 205 -0.98 -4.04 -9.67
C TRP A 205 0.08 -4.90 -10.37
N GLN A 206 1.35 -4.77 -9.96
CA GLN A 206 2.47 -5.55 -10.48
C GLN A 206 2.20 -7.04 -10.40
N TYR A 207 1.88 -7.56 -9.21
CA TYR A 207 1.67 -9.00 -9.05
C TYR A 207 0.37 -9.50 -9.67
N ALA A 208 -0.76 -8.86 -9.35
CA ALA A 208 -2.06 -9.37 -9.79
C ALA A 208 -2.24 -9.21 -11.30
N VAL A 209 -1.95 -8.03 -11.85
CA VAL A 209 -2.28 -7.68 -13.23
C VAL A 209 -1.13 -8.01 -14.18
N GLU A 210 0.08 -7.53 -13.88
CA GLU A 210 1.21 -7.63 -14.81
C GLU A 210 1.79 -9.05 -14.82
N GLU A 211 2.09 -9.60 -13.64
CA GLU A 211 2.68 -10.93 -13.51
C GLU A 211 1.66 -12.05 -13.72
N LEU A 212 0.50 -11.97 -13.06
CA LEU A 212 -0.46 -13.09 -13.01
C LEU A 212 -1.62 -12.95 -14.00
N GLY A 213 -1.74 -11.81 -14.70
CA GLY A 213 -2.75 -11.60 -15.73
C GLY A 213 -4.18 -11.57 -15.20
N LEU A 214 -4.38 -11.20 -13.94
CA LEU A 214 -5.69 -11.04 -13.32
C LEU A 214 -6.23 -9.63 -13.59
N THR A 215 -7.54 -9.48 -13.46
CA THR A 215 -8.20 -8.17 -13.41
C THR A 215 -8.57 -7.84 -11.97
N THR A 216 -8.24 -6.63 -11.53
CA THR A 216 -8.65 -6.11 -10.21
C THR A 216 -9.46 -4.83 -10.38
N LYS A 217 -10.44 -4.61 -9.49
CA LYS A 217 -11.25 -3.38 -9.43
C LYS A 217 -11.66 -3.12 -7.99
N LEU A 218 -11.46 -1.89 -7.51
CA LEU A 218 -12.04 -1.41 -6.26
C LEU A 218 -13.14 -0.39 -6.59
N ASP A 219 -14.36 -0.65 -6.15
CA ASP A 219 -15.54 0.18 -6.45
C ASP A 219 -16.60 0.03 -5.36
N ASN A 220 -17.15 1.13 -4.84
CA ASN A 220 -18.25 1.15 -3.86
C ASN A 220 -18.10 0.11 -2.72
N ASP A 221 -17.03 0.21 -1.93
CA ASP A 221 -16.72 -0.73 -0.82
C ASP A 221 -16.72 -2.20 -1.24
N SER A 222 -16.35 -2.47 -2.49
CA SER A 222 -16.26 -3.81 -3.06
C SER A 222 -14.98 -3.94 -3.86
N PHE A 223 -14.16 -4.91 -3.48
CA PHE A 223 -12.98 -5.33 -4.22
C PHE A 223 -13.34 -6.54 -5.09
N TYR A 224 -13.05 -6.44 -6.38
CA TYR A 224 -13.29 -7.47 -7.37
C TYR A 224 -11.95 -7.96 -7.89
N ILE A 225 -11.81 -9.28 -7.98
CA ILE A 225 -10.72 -9.94 -8.68
C ILE A 225 -11.26 -11.08 -9.54
N SER A 226 -10.72 -11.22 -10.74
CA SER A 226 -11.08 -12.28 -11.65
C SER A 226 -9.95 -12.59 -12.62
N LYS A 227 -10.03 -13.78 -13.21
CA LYS A 227 -9.34 -14.09 -14.46
C LYS A 227 -10.20 -13.72 -15.66
#